data_AF-G5HP61-F1
#
_entry.id   AF-G5HP61-F1
#
_cell.length_a   1.000
_cell.length_b   1.000
_cell.length_c   1.000
_cell.angle_alpha   90.00
_cell.angle_beta   90.00
_cell.angle_gamma   90.00
#
_symmetry.space_group_name_H-M   'P 1'
#
loop_
_entity.id
_entity.type
_entity.pdbx_description
1 polymer ?
#
loop_
_entity_poly.entity_id
_entity_poly.type
_entity_poly.pdbx_seq_one_letter_code
_entity_poly.pdbx_strand_id
1 'polypeptide(L)'
;MNHKIPCEVIRDLLPLYADGLTSEASGQEIREHLEQCGECREMYQRMKKDVEGEGRSAKEEGQIDYLKKVRRRNVRSVLAGAAAVFLLTVSVLFVKLFIIGLPADSYMITYTNVNHDRVQVGGVFYNSASVYSRYKVVSGADGKDRLVIYACLASPWNRSGSFNLDLKLPQPGRQMDINGITVKGDGTVVSRLANDLYAARNPYVGNMSANGKLAGLLGIGKELGSFKNELQTTKEPYGWTMKFEDSTSNSAVMEEKMRAYSCVLIALTGNLGQVDWTYTVELESGPAKRCGTITEKECSQYAGAPVKSFGDSPEKVQELLDLMGIGE
;
A
#
# COMPACT_ATOMS: atom_id res chain seq x y z
N MET A 1 13.83 -41.74 86.66
CA MET A 1 14.10 -43.03 85.99
C MET A 1 14.82 -42.70 84.70
N ASN A 2 16.08 -43.14 84.57
CA ASN A 2 16.97 -42.78 83.46
C ASN A 2 16.52 -43.52 82.19
N HIS A 3 15.77 -42.85 81.32
CA HIS A 3 15.43 -43.40 80.01
C HIS A 3 16.60 -43.16 79.07
N LYS A 4 17.54 -44.11 79.00
CA LYS A 4 18.61 -44.05 77.99
C LYS A 4 18.03 -44.48 76.64
N ILE A 5 18.14 -43.61 75.63
CA ILE A 5 17.71 -43.89 74.26
C ILE A 5 18.56 -45.06 73.71
N PRO A 6 17.94 -46.10 73.11
CA PRO A 6 18.67 -47.22 72.53
C PRO A 6 19.51 -46.79 71.32
N CYS A 7 20.65 -47.44 71.11
CA CYS A 7 21.60 -47.10 70.04
C CYS A 7 20.98 -47.13 68.63
N GLU A 8 19.99 -47.98 68.40
CA GLU A 8 19.31 -48.10 67.10
C GLU A 8 18.62 -46.79 66.70
N VAL A 9 17.90 -46.18 67.64
CA VAL A 9 17.24 -44.89 67.43
C VAL A 9 18.25 -43.76 67.22
N ILE A 10 19.40 -43.81 67.90
CA ILE A 10 20.47 -42.82 67.71
C ILE A 10 21.10 -42.97 66.32
N ARG A 11 21.29 -44.19 65.83
CA ARG A 11 21.83 -44.46 64.48
C ARG A 11 20.90 -43.97 63.36
N ASP A 12 19.59 -44.09 63.56
CA ASP A 12 18.61 -43.60 62.58
C ASP A 12 18.56 -42.05 62.52
N LEU A 13 18.79 -41.38 63.65
CA LEU A 13 18.76 -39.91 63.77
C LEU A 13 20.12 -39.24 63.52
N LEU A 14 21.21 -40.01 63.52
CA LEU A 14 22.58 -39.54 63.37
C LEU A 14 22.86 -38.77 62.07
N PRO A 15 22.34 -39.16 60.89
CA PRO A 15 22.50 -38.39 59.65
C PRO A 15 21.85 -37.00 59.74
N LEU A 16 20.62 -36.92 60.25
CA LEU A 16 19.89 -35.65 60.43
C LEU A 16 20.58 -34.74 61.45
N TYR A 17 21.18 -35.34 62.47
CA TYR A 17 21.98 -34.63 63.47
C TYR A 17 23.30 -34.10 62.89
N ALA A 18 23.98 -34.87 62.03
CA ALA A 18 25.19 -34.44 61.33
C ALA A 18 24.93 -33.26 60.36
N ASP A 19 23.74 -33.21 59.76
CA ASP A 19 23.29 -32.12 58.88
C ASP A 19 22.71 -30.90 59.63
N GLY A 20 22.63 -30.96 60.98
CA GLY A 20 22.12 -29.86 61.81
C GLY A 20 20.60 -29.66 61.75
N LEU A 21 19.85 -30.68 61.34
CA LEU A 21 18.39 -30.62 61.11
C LEU A 21 17.55 -31.17 62.28
N THR A 22 18.17 -31.46 63.43
CA THR A 22 17.48 -31.89 64.65
C THR A 22 17.10 -30.72 65.54
N SER A 23 15.98 -30.84 66.27
CA SER A 23 15.62 -29.86 67.31
C SER A 23 16.63 -29.84 68.47
N GLU A 24 16.69 -28.75 69.24
CA GLU A 24 17.63 -28.62 70.36
C GLU A 24 17.48 -29.73 71.41
N ALA A 25 16.24 -30.11 71.74
CA ALA A 25 15.95 -31.18 72.69
C ALA A 25 16.49 -32.54 72.22
N SER A 26 16.27 -32.91 70.95
CA SER A 26 16.81 -34.14 70.39
C SER A 26 18.33 -34.10 70.22
N GLY A 27 18.88 -32.93 69.89
CA GLY A 27 20.33 -32.74 69.75
C GLY A 27 21.09 -32.87 71.08
N GLN A 28 20.49 -32.48 72.20
CA GLN A 28 21.09 -32.66 73.53
C GLN A 28 21.19 -34.14 73.91
N GLU A 29 20.10 -34.90 73.74
CA GLU A 29 20.05 -36.34 74.03
C GLU A 29 21.06 -37.13 73.17
N ILE A 30 21.21 -36.77 71.88
CA ILE A 30 22.19 -37.38 70.99
C ILE A 30 23.62 -37.08 71.44
N ARG A 31 23.93 -35.86 71.90
CA ARG A 31 25.26 -35.51 72.44
C ARG A 31 25.60 -36.32 73.68
N GLU A 32 24.68 -36.41 74.63
CA GLU A 32 24.88 -37.18 75.86
C GLU A 32 25.10 -38.68 75.56
N HIS A 33 24.42 -39.22 74.56
CA HIS A 33 24.63 -40.60 74.10
C HIS A 33 26.00 -40.80 73.43
N LEU A 34 26.44 -39.86 72.57
CA LEU A 34 27.75 -39.92 71.91
C LEU A 34 28.92 -39.81 72.91
N GLU A 35 28.73 -39.18 74.06
CA GLU A 35 29.71 -39.15 75.16
C GLU A 35 29.86 -40.50 75.87
N GLN A 36 28.80 -41.32 75.87
CA GLN A 36 28.76 -42.60 76.60
C GLN A 36 28.93 -43.84 75.70
N CYS A 37 28.73 -43.72 74.37
CA CYS A 37 28.81 -44.83 73.42
C CYS A 37 29.89 -44.62 72.35
N GLY A 38 30.93 -45.45 72.38
CA GLY A 38 32.05 -45.39 71.42
C GLY A 38 31.66 -45.72 69.98
N GLU A 39 30.79 -46.72 69.77
CA GLU A 39 30.38 -47.13 68.42
C GLU A 39 29.59 -46.04 67.68
N CYS A 40 28.64 -45.40 68.37
CA CYS A 40 27.85 -44.30 67.81
C CYS A 40 28.73 -43.07 67.55
N ARG A 41 29.74 -42.82 68.40
CA ARG A 41 30.72 -41.75 68.20
C ARG A 41 31.57 -41.96 66.95
N GLU A 42 32.07 -43.16 66.72
CA GLU A 42 32.82 -43.48 65.51
C GLU A 42 31.97 -43.36 64.24
N MET A 43 30.71 -43.76 64.31
CA MET A 43 29.76 -43.58 63.20
C MET A 43 29.53 -42.11 62.87
N TYR A 44 29.28 -41.28 63.89
CA TYR A 44 29.16 -39.82 63.73
C TYR A 44 30.43 -39.19 63.14
N GLN A 45 31.61 -39.59 63.62
CA GLN A 45 32.89 -39.06 63.14
C GLN A 45 33.20 -39.46 61.70
N ARG A 46 32.76 -40.64 61.25
CA ARG A 46 32.85 -41.04 59.83
C ARG A 46 31.92 -40.19 58.96
N MET A 47 30.65 -40.05 59.34
CA MET A 47 29.69 -39.21 58.61
C MET A 47 30.14 -37.74 58.56
N LYS A 48 30.64 -37.20 59.67
CA LYS A 48 31.20 -35.85 59.73
C LYS A 48 32.45 -35.70 58.84
N LYS A 49 33.30 -36.74 58.76
CA LYS A 49 34.43 -36.76 57.83
C LYS A 49 34.02 -36.87 56.36
N ASP A 50 32.88 -37.47 56.05
CA ASP A 50 32.37 -37.50 54.68
C ASP A 50 31.81 -36.12 54.28
N VAL A 51 31.11 -35.44 55.20
CA VAL A 51 30.60 -34.06 55.02
C VAL A 51 31.73 -33.01 55.00
N GLU A 52 32.76 -33.16 55.85
CA GLU A 52 33.94 -32.27 55.89
C GLU A 52 35.02 -32.65 54.86
N GLY A 53 35.00 -33.90 54.37
CA GLY A 53 35.92 -34.47 53.39
C GLY A 53 35.64 -34.04 51.95
N GLU A 54 34.44 -33.53 51.67
CA GLU A 54 34.15 -32.79 50.43
C GLU A 54 34.70 -31.35 50.45
N GLY A 55 35.26 -30.89 51.58
CA GLY A 55 35.62 -29.48 51.79
C GLY A 55 37.09 -29.06 51.57
N ARG A 56 38.09 -29.96 51.59
CA ARG A 56 39.51 -29.52 51.58
C ARG A 56 40.48 -30.51 50.97
N SER A 57 40.73 -30.39 49.65
CA SER A 57 42.08 -30.28 49.05
C SER A 57 42.04 -30.49 47.54
N ALA A 58 41.89 -29.41 46.78
CA ALA A 58 42.55 -29.25 45.50
C ALA A 58 42.58 -27.76 45.13
N LYS A 59 43.80 -27.28 44.84
CA LYS A 59 44.15 -25.99 44.25
C LYS A 59 43.06 -25.34 43.40
N GLU A 60 42.98 -24.02 43.50
CA GLU A 60 42.65 -23.16 42.35
C GLU A 60 43.48 -23.63 41.15
N GLU A 61 42.88 -24.42 40.27
CA GLU A 61 43.19 -24.59 38.84
C GLU A 61 42.39 -25.80 38.32
N GLY A 62 41.22 -25.53 37.73
CA GLY A 62 40.65 -26.45 36.73
C GLY A 62 39.67 -27.53 37.19
N GLN A 63 38.61 -27.19 37.95
CA GLN A 63 37.30 -27.81 37.64
C GLN A 63 36.56 -26.88 36.70
N ILE A 64 36.75 -27.15 35.41
CA ILE A 64 35.94 -26.59 34.35
C ILE A 64 34.50 -26.89 34.69
N ASP A 65 33.73 -25.84 34.94
CA ASP A 65 32.29 -25.74 34.89
C ASP A 65 31.80 -26.26 33.52
N TYR A 66 31.86 -27.58 33.33
CA TYR A 66 31.62 -28.25 32.05
C TYR A 66 30.15 -28.07 31.65
N LEU A 67 29.26 -28.01 32.64
CA LEU A 67 27.84 -27.77 32.45
C LEU A 67 27.55 -26.33 31.99
N LYS A 68 28.12 -25.27 32.59
CA LYS A 68 27.96 -23.92 32.01
C LYS A 68 28.79 -23.71 30.75
N LYS A 69 29.90 -24.42 30.54
CA LYS A 69 30.72 -24.29 29.31
C LYS A 69 30.02 -24.93 28.11
N VAL A 70 29.43 -26.12 28.27
CA VAL A 70 28.64 -26.80 27.24
C VAL A 70 27.30 -26.10 27.03
N ARG A 71 26.59 -25.67 28.08
CA ARG A 71 25.35 -24.89 27.94
C ARG A 71 25.60 -23.54 27.28
N ARG A 72 26.68 -22.81 27.63
CA ARG A 72 27.06 -21.56 26.95
C ARG A 72 27.51 -21.80 25.51
N ARG A 73 28.17 -22.92 25.19
CA ARG A 73 28.58 -23.25 23.82
C ARG A 73 27.38 -23.61 22.95
N ASN A 74 26.43 -24.39 23.47
CA ASN A 74 25.18 -24.74 22.80
C ASN A 74 24.23 -23.53 22.66
N VAL A 75 24.13 -22.68 23.69
CA VAL A 75 23.35 -21.43 23.61
C VAL A 75 24.01 -20.44 22.64
N ARG A 76 25.35 -20.34 22.59
CA ARG A 76 26.05 -19.51 21.59
C ARG A 76 25.87 -20.04 20.17
N SER A 77 25.89 -21.35 19.93
CA SER A 77 25.61 -21.90 18.60
C SER A 77 24.14 -21.73 18.20
N VAL A 78 23.21 -21.87 19.14
CA VAL A 78 21.78 -21.63 18.89
C VAL A 78 21.50 -20.14 18.63
N LEU A 79 22.10 -19.24 19.42
CA LEU A 79 22.02 -17.79 19.21
C LEU A 79 22.69 -17.36 17.90
N ALA A 80 23.84 -17.94 17.55
CA ALA A 80 24.51 -17.69 16.28
C ALA A 80 23.65 -18.16 15.09
N GLY A 81 23.02 -19.33 15.20
CA GLY A 81 22.05 -19.82 14.23
C GLY A 81 20.84 -18.89 14.11
N ALA A 82 20.24 -18.49 15.23
CA ALA A 82 19.11 -17.56 15.25
C ALA A 82 19.47 -16.18 14.67
N ALA A 83 20.66 -15.65 15.00
CA ALA A 83 21.17 -14.40 14.44
C ALA A 83 21.42 -14.52 12.94
N ALA A 84 21.96 -15.65 12.46
CA ALA A 84 22.16 -15.89 11.03
C ALA A 84 20.82 -15.94 10.28
N VAL A 85 19.82 -16.64 10.81
CA VAL A 85 18.47 -16.69 10.23
C VAL A 85 17.82 -15.30 10.22
N PHE A 86 17.97 -14.54 11.30
CA PHE A 86 17.48 -13.17 11.39
C PHE A 86 18.14 -12.26 10.34
N LEU A 87 19.48 -12.31 10.24
CA LEU A 87 20.23 -11.53 9.25
C LEU A 87 19.85 -11.89 7.81
N LEU A 88 19.65 -13.18 7.51
CA LEU A 88 19.17 -13.62 6.20
C LEU A 88 17.77 -13.06 5.91
N THR A 89 16.86 -13.12 6.89
CA THR A 89 15.50 -12.58 6.75
C THR A 89 15.52 -11.08 6.49
N VAL A 90 16.30 -10.33 7.27
CA VAL A 90 16.49 -8.88 7.08
C VAL A 90 17.11 -8.59 5.71
N SER A 91 18.08 -9.39 5.26
CA SER A 91 18.71 -9.22 3.95
C SER A 91 17.73 -9.46 2.80
N VAL A 92 16.89 -10.49 2.88
CA VAL A 92 15.85 -10.77 1.89
C VAL A 92 14.83 -9.63 1.85
N LEU A 93 14.38 -9.14 3.01
CA LEU A 93 13.47 -7.99 3.08
C LEU A 93 14.12 -6.73 2.51
N PHE A 94 15.40 -6.51 2.80
CA PHE A 94 16.16 -5.38 2.28
C PHE A 94 16.25 -5.42 0.75
N VAL A 95 16.63 -6.56 0.17
CA VAL A 95 16.67 -6.73 -1.29
C VAL A 95 15.29 -6.52 -1.90
N LYS A 96 14.24 -7.04 -1.26
CA LYS A 96 12.86 -6.88 -1.73
C LYS A 96 12.41 -5.42 -1.70
N LEU A 97 12.70 -4.68 -0.63
CA LEU A 97 12.22 -3.31 -0.43
C LEU A 97 13.06 -2.24 -1.13
N PHE A 98 14.38 -2.43 -1.26
CA PHE A 98 15.30 -1.40 -1.78
C PHE A 98 15.82 -1.69 -3.21
N ILE A 99 15.71 -2.93 -3.70
CA ILE A 99 16.23 -3.32 -5.02
C ILE A 99 15.12 -3.82 -5.94
N ILE A 100 14.40 -4.88 -5.56
CA ILE A 100 13.39 -5.53 -6.42
C ILE A 100 12.10 -4.72 -6.48
N GLY A 101 11.67 -4.12 -5.37
CA GLY A 101 10.45 -3.34 -5.30
C GLY A 101 9.16 -4.16 -5.41
N LEU A 102 8.04 -3.45 -5.29
CA LEU A 102 6.67 -3.96 -5.40
C LEU A 102 5.95 -3.23 -6.55
N PRO A 103 4.90 -3.83 -7.15
CA PRO A 103 4.03 -3.11 -8.08
C PRO A 103 3.54 -1.83 -7.43
N ALA A 104 3.56 -0.73 -8.19
CA ALA A 104 3.16 0.57 -7.72
C ALA A 104 2.01 1.10 -8.55
N ASP A 105 1.04 1.72 -7.88
CA ASP A 105 -0.12 2.39 -8.51
C ASP A 105 -0.10 3.91 -8.26
N SER A 106 0.78 4.39 -7.38
CA SER A 106 0.87 5.80 -6.97
C SER A 106 1.91 6.56 -7.79
N TYR A 107 1.64 6.70 -9.09
CA TYR A 107 2.44 7.48 -10.03
C TYR A 107 1.54 8.11 -11.09
N MET A 108 2.05 9.15 -11.75
CA MET A 108 1.42 9.75 -12.92
C MET A 108 2.30 9.59 -14.14
N ILE A 109 1.66 9.42 -15.30
CA ILE A 109 2.32 9.50 -16.60
C ILE A 109 2.43 10.98 -16.97
N THR A 110 3.62 11.41 -17.37
CA THR A 110 3.88 12.81 -17.76
C THR A 110 3.86 13.00 -19.28
N TYR A 111 4.19 11.96 -20.04
CA TYR A 111 4.04 11.93 -21.49
C TYR A 111 3.95 10.49 -22.00
N THR A 112 3.26 10.33 -23.12
CA THR A 112 3.24 9.08 -23.90
C THR A 112 3.38 9.47 -25.37
N ASN A 113 4.54 9.20 -25.97
CA ASN A 113 4.82 9.52 -27.35
C ASN A 113 5.04 8.24 -28.16
N VAL A 114 4.43 8.16 -29.33
CA VAL A 114 4.65 7.05 -30.25
C VAL A 114 5.60 7.50 -31.36
N ASN A 115 6.64 6.71 -31.60
CA ASN A 115 7.63 6.96 -32.64
C ASN A 115 7.96 5.65 -33.35
N HIS A 116 7.58 5.54 -34.63
CA HIS A 116 7.72 4.32 -35.43
C HIS A 116 7.12 3.08 -34.74
N ASP A 117 7.94 2.13 -34.33
CA ASP A 117 7.54 0.88 -33.68
C ASP A 117 7.62 0.93 -32.15
N ARG A 118 7.81 2.12 -31.58
CA ARG A 118 8.12 2.33 -30.16
C ARG A 118 7.22 3.35 -29.48
N VAL A 119 7.04 3.15 -28.18
CA VAL A 119 6.25 3.97 -27.28
C VAL A 119 7.17 4.46 -26.17
N GLN A 120 7.39 5.75 -26.12
CA GLN A 120 8.14 6.42 -25.07
C GLN A 120 7.17 6.87 -23.97
N VAL A 121 7.41 6.42 -22.75
CA VAL A 121 6.55 6.70 -21.60
C VAL A 121 7.38 7.32 -20.49
N GLY A 122 7.01 8.54 -20.09
CA GLY A 122 7.56 9.20 -18.91
C GLY A 122 6.60 9.15 -17.75
N GLY A 123 7.12 9.04 -16.54
CA GLY A 123 6.29 9.17 -15.35
C GLY A 123 7.06 9.53 -14.10
N VAL A 124 6.30 9.92 -13.07
CA VAL A 124 6.83 10.33 -11.76
C VAL A 124 5.95 9.78 -10.64
N PHE A 125 6.58 9.31 -9.56
CA PHE A 125 5.87 8.91 -8.34
C PHE A 125 5.38 10.15 -7.58
N TYR A 126 4.19 10.07 -7.00
CA TYR A 126 3.64 11.19 -6.21
C TYR A 126 4.40 11.43 -4.91
N ASN A 127 4.98 10.37 -4.34
CA ASN A 127 5.73 10.45 -3.10
C ASN A 127 7.24 10.32 -3.34
N SER A 128 8.04 11.00 -2.52
CA SER A 128 9.51 10.96 -2.59
C SER A 128 10.14 9.74 -1.93
N ALA A 129 9.34 8.92 -1.24
CA ALA A 129 9.81 7.68 -0.61
C ALA A 129 9.97 6.54 -1.62
N SER A 130 9.20 6.58 -2.70
CA SER A 130 9.15 5.57 -3.77
C SER A 130 10.01 6.01 -4.94
N VAL A 131 10.89 5.13 -5.38
CA VAL A 131 11.75 5.34 -6.53
C VAL A 131 11.55 4.22 -7.53
N TYR A 132 11.84 4.51 -8.80
CA TYR A 132 11.71 3.54 -9.87
C TYR A 132 12.69 2.37 -9.69
N SER A 133 12.19 1.14 -9.79
CA SER A 133 13.01 -0.09 -9.77
C SER A 133 13.09 -0.72 -11.16
N ARG A 134 11.94 -1.07 -11.75
CA ARG A 134 11.83 -1.71 -13.07
C ARG A 134 10.41 -1.60 -13.61
N TYR A 135 10.21 -2.07 -14.83
CA TYR A 135 8.88 -2.33 -15.38
C TYR A 135 8.73 -3.78 -15.81
N LYS A 136 7.48 -4.22 -15.99
CA LYS A 136 7.13 -5.43 -16.74
C LYS A 136 5.93 -5.14 -17.62
N VAL A 137 5.91 -5.72 -18.82
CA VAL A 137 4.69 -5.77 -19.64
C VAL A 137 4.09 -7.16 -19.46
N VAL A 138 2.87 -7.23 -18.93
CA VAL A 138 2.18 -8.49 -18.65
C VAL A 138 1.06 -8.68 -19.66
N SER A 139 1.14 -9.75 -20.44
CA SER A 139 0.09 -10.06 -21.41
C SER A 139 -1.16 -10.61 -20.75
N GLY A 140 -2.28 -9.90 -20.93
CA GLY A 140 -3.60 -10.34 -20.51
C GLY A 140 -4.26 -11.29 -21.51
N ALA A 141 -5.07 -12.20 -20.99
CA ALA A 141 -5.91 -13.12 -21.77
C ALA A 141 -6.99 -12.39 -22.58
N ASP A 142 -7.32 -11.15 -22.19
CA ASP A 142 -8.25 -10.23 -22.85
C ASP A 142 -7.64 -9.53 -24.09
N GLY A 143 -6.44 -9.90 -24.50
CA GLY A 143 -5.74 -9.25 -25.61
C GLY A 143 -5.09 -7.91 -25.24
N LYS A 144 -5.14 -7.52 -23.95
CA LYS A 144 -4.55 -6.29 -23.43
C LYS A 144 -3.27 -6.59 -22.66
N ASP A 145 -2.15 -6.07 -23.16
CA ASP A 145 -0.88 -6.03 -22.45
C ASP A 145 -0.94 -4.90 -21.41
N ARG A 146 -0.41 -5.13 -20.21
CA ARG A 146 -0.44 -4.14 -19.11
C ARG A 146 0.96 -3.77 -18.70
N LEU A 147 1.27 -2.47 -18.71
CA LEU A 147 2.50 -1.95 -18.16
C LEU A 147 2.40 -1.90 -16.63
N VAL A 148 3.25 -2.67 -15.95
CA VAL A 148 3.36 -2.69 -14.49
C VAL A 148 4.67 -2.05 -14.08
N ILE A 149 4.59 -0.93 -13.38
CA ILE A 149 5.74 -0.25 -12.79
C ILE A 149 6.01 -0.82 -11.41
N TYR A 150 7.27 -1.10 -11.11
CA TYR A 150 7.72 -1.50 -9.78
C TYR A 150 8.47 -0.35 -9.11
N ALA A 151 8.11 -0.06 -7.87
CA ALA A 151 8.79 0.91 -7.03
C ALA A 151 9.50 0.24 -5.85
N CYS A 152 10.64 0.79 -5.46
CA CYS A 152 11.36 0.43 -4.25
C CYS A 152 11.55 1.67 -3.36
N LEU A 153 12.02 1.47 -2.12
CA LEU A 153 12.34 2.58 -1.23
C LEU A 153 13.60 3.31 -1.69
N ALA A 154 13.58 4.64 -1.55
CA ALA A 154 14.74 5.47 -1.81
C ALA A 154 15.96 5.00 -0.98
N SER A 155 17.13 5.04 -1.62
CA SER A 155 18.40 4.56 -1.05
C SER A 155 19.55 5.49 -1.45
N PRO A 156 20.75 5.37 -0.83
CA PRO A 156 21.91 6.15 -1.24
C PRO A 156 22.29 6.01 -2.72
N TRP A 157 21.98 4.88 -3.36
CA TRP A 157 22.31 4.61 -4.78
C TRP A 157 21.13 4.79 -5.74
N ASN A 158 19.87 4.75 -5.27
CA ASN A 158 18.70 5.00 -6.10
C ASN A 158 17.76 6.01 -5.45
N ARG A 159 17.65 7.18 -6.08
CA ARG A 159 16.78 8.30 -5.65
C ARG A 159 15.86 8.79 -6.77
N SER A 160 15.78 8.08 -7.90
CA SER A 160 15.00 8.54 -9.05
C SER A 160 13.53 8.28 -8.83
N GLY A 161 12.79 9.32 -8.44
CA GLY A 161 11.33 9.31 -8.39
C GLY A 161 10.67 9.37 -9.78
N SER A 162 11.46 9.49 -10.85
CA SER A 162 10.98 9.48 -12.23
C SER A 162 11.48 8.26 -13.00
N PHE A 163 10.74 7.92 -14.05
CA PHE A 163 11.10 6.88 -15.00
C PHE A 163 10.84 7.33 -16.43
N ASN A 164 11.65 6.85 -17.36
CA ASN A 164 11.50 7.03 -18.79
C ASN A 164 11.69 5.67 -19.44
N LEU A 165 10.67 5.18 -20.12
CA LEU A 165 10.64 3.85 -20.70
C LEU A 165 10.57 3.97 -22.22
N ASP A 166 11.21 3.03 -22.89
CA ASP A 166 11.09 2.83 -24.32
C ASP A 166 10.55 1.41 -24.54
N LEU A 167 9.29 1.33 -24.93
CA LEU A 167 8.52 0.09 -25.07
C LEU A 167 8.29 -0.20 -26.55
N LYS A 168 8.28 -1.48 -26.93
CA LYS A 168 7.80 -1.85 -28.26
C LYS A 168 6.29 -1.68 -28.33
N LEU A 169 5.77 -1.24 -29.48
CA LEU A 169 4.34 -1.28 -29.74
C LEU A 169 3.79 -2.70 -29.56
N PRO A 170 2.54 -2.83 -29.09
CA PRO A 170 1.89 -4.13 -29.03
C PRO A 170 1.72 -4.70 -30.44
N GLN A 171 1.63 -6.02 -30.53
CA GLN A 171 1.41 -6.69 -31.83
C GLN A 171 0.11 -6.20 -32.49
N PRO A 172 -0.01 -6.24 -33.83
CA PRO A 172 -1.25 -5.90 -34.52
C PRO A 172 -2.46 -6.63 -33.93
N GLY A 173 -3.54 -5.89 -33.65
CA GLY A 173 -4.75 -6.41 -33.01
C GLY A 173 -4.69 -6.52 -31.48
N ARG A 174 -3.53 -6.28 -30.86
CA ARG A 174 -3.37 -6.14 -29.40
C ARG A 174 -3.30 -4.66 -29.01
N GLN A 175 -3.46 -4.44 -27.70
CA GLN A 175 -3.44 -3.10 -27.09
C GLN A 175 -2.58 -3.14 -25.83
N MET A 176 -1.97 -2.02 -25.46
CA MET A 176 -1.20 -1.85 -24.25
C MET A 176 -1.88 -0.81 -23.35
N ASP A 177 -2.16 -1.18 -22.10
CA ASP A 177 -2.65 -0.30 -21.04
C ASP A 177 -1.47 0.24 -20.22
N ILE A 178 -1.39 1.57 -20.17
CA ILE A 178 -0.35 2.36 -19.51
C ILE A 178 -1.05 3.31 -18.55
N ASN A 179 -1.36 2.81 -17.34
CA ASN A 179 -2.03 3.59 -16.29
C ASN A 179 -3.36 4.24 -16.74
N GLY A 180 -4.16 3.52 -17.54
CA GLY A 180 -5.43 4.00 -18.09
C GLY A 180 -5.31 4.58 -19.51
N ILE A 181 -4.09 4.88 -19.97
CA ILE A 181 -3.85 5.25 -21.37
C ILE A 181 -3.79 3.97 -22.21
N THR A 182 -4.54 3.93 -23.30
CA THR A 182 -4.53 2.80 -24.24
C THR A 182 -3.66 3.13 -25.43
N VAL A 183 -2.71 2.26 -25.75
CA VAL A 183 -1.86 2.34 -26.94
C VAL A 183 -2.11 1.12 -27.82
N LYS A 184 -2.48 1.31 -29.08
CA LYS A 184 -2.74 0.23 -30.04
C LYS A 184 -1.52 -0.12 -30.87
N GLY A 185 -1.54 -1.29 -31.51
CA GLY A 185 -0.43 -1.76 -32.35
C GLY A 185 -0.18 -0.93 -33.62
N ASP A 186 -1.14 -0.10 -34.03
CA ASP A 186 -0.99 0.88 -35.12
C ASP A 186 -0.45 2.23 -34.65
N GLY A 187 -0.16 2.38 -33.35
CA GLY A 187 0.34 3.61 -32.75
C GLY A 187 -0.74 4.58 -32.27
N THR A 188 -2.03 4.25 -32.42
CA THR A 188 -3.11 5.07 -31.86
C THR A 188 -3.01 5.13 -30.34
N VAL A 189 -3.10 6.35 -29.78
CA VAL A 189 -3.12 6.61 -28.33
C VAL A 189 -4.48 7.15 -27.94
N VAL A 190 -5.10 6.54 -26.93
CA VAL A 190 -6.35 7.00 -26.31
C VAL A 190 -6.05 7.35 -24.86
N SER A 191 -6.27 8.60 -24.49
CA SER A 191 -6.03 9.10 -23.14
C SER A 191 -6.85 8.36 -22.10
N ARG A 192 -6.43 8.47 -20.84
CA ARG A 192 -7.20 7.93 -19.72
C ARG A 192 -8.55 8.63 -19.61
N LEU A 193 -8.60 9.96 -19.77
CA LEU A 193 -9.85 10.73 -19.82
C LEU A 193 -10.82 10.18 -20.87
N ALA A 194 -10.38 9.94 -22.11
CA ALA A 194 -11.23 9.39 -23.16
C ALA A 194 -11.76 7.98 -22.80
N ASN A 195 -10.92 7.10 -22.26
CA ASN A 195 -11.32 5.76 -21.81
C ASN A 195 -12.34 5.83 -20.67
N ASP A 196 -12.10 6.68 -19.67
CA ASP A 196 -12.96 6.85 -18.49
C ASP A 196 -14.31 7.45 -18.88
N LEU A 197 -14.33 8.44 -19.77
CA LEU A 197 -15.55 9.04 -20.33
C LEU A 197 -16.36 8.04 -21.15
N TYR A 198 -15.70 7.27 -22.03
CA TYR A 198 -16.35 6.24 -22.83
C TYR A 198 -16.99 5.16 -21.96
N ALA A 199 -16.31 4.74 -20.89
CA ALA A 199 -16.83 3.79 -19.91
C ALA A 199 -17.98 4.38 -19.06
N ALA A 200 -18.08 5.71 -18.97
CA ALA A 200 -19.10 6.42 -18.20
C ALA A 200 -20.30 6.90 -19.04
N ARG A 201 -20.38 6.53 -20.32
CA ARG A 201 -21.52 6.86 -21.20
C ARG A 201 -22.86 6.55 -20.54
N ASN A 202 -23.81 7.45 -20.73
CA ASN A 202 -25.13 7.37 -20.12
C ASN A 202 -26.22 7.32 -21.20
N PRO A 203 -27.05 6.27 -21.32
CA PRO A 203 -28.10 6.25 -22.33
C PRO A 203 -29.21 7.30 -22.10
N TYR A 204 -29.40 7.77 -20.86
CA TYR A 204 -30.56 8.59 -20.50
C TYR A 204 -30.24 9.70 -19.50
N VAL A 205 -30.47 10.96 -19.89
CA VAL A 205 -30.17 12.16 -19.07
C VAL A 205 -30.91 12.18 -17.72
N GLY A 206 -32.05 11.50 -17.57
CA GLY A 206 -32.74 11.43 -16.28
C GLY A 206 -31.92 10.74 -15.17
N ASN A 207 -30.85 10.02 -15.51
CA ASN A 207 -29.91 9.47 -14.54
C ASN A 207 -28.87 10.52 -14.11
N MET A 208 -29.24 11.35 -13.14
CA MET A 208 -28.39 12.44 -12.64
C MET A 208 -27.07 11.95 -12.02
N SER A 209 -27.03 10.73 -11.45
CA SER A 209 -25.77 10.17 -10.93
C SER A 209 -24.78 9.88 -12.06
N ALA A 210 -25.25 9.30 -13.17
CA ALA A 210 -24.41 9.06 -14.34
C ALA A 210 -23.96 10.37 -15.01
N ASN A 211 -24.85 11.36 -15.13
CA ASN A 211 -24.51 12.70 -15.61
C ASN A 211 -23.41 13.35 -14.74
N GLY A 212 -23.56 13.26 -13.41
CA GLY A 212 -22.57 13.80 -12.46
C GLY A 212 -21.20 13.16 -12.63
N LYS A 213 -21.13 11.86 -12.96
CA LYS A 213 -19.87 11.17 -13.27
C LYS A 213 -19.19 11.76 -14.51
N LEU A 214 -19.93 11.98 -15.59
CA LEU A 214 -19.39 12.60 -16.81
C LEU A 214 -18.89 14.03 -16.56
N ALA A 215 -19.69 14.86 -15.89
CA ALA A 215 -19.28 16.23 -15.53
C ALA A 215 -18.07 16.26 -14.58
N GLY A 216 -17.97 15.29 -13.67
CA GLY A 216 -16.83 15.12 -12.77
C GLY A 216 -15.55 14.74 -13.52
N LEU A 217 -15.63 13.80 -14.46
CA LEU A 217 -14.50 13.41 -15.31
C LEU A 217 -14.01 14.56 -16.19
N LEU A 218 -14.93 15.34 -16.77
CA LEU A 218 -14.60 16.57 -17.50
C LEU A 218 -14.04 17.70 -16.62
N GLY A 219 -14.06 17.54 -15.29
CA GLY A 219 -13.56 18.54 -14.37
C GLY A 219 -14.38 19.84 -14.33
N ILE A 220 -15.64 19.83 -14.79
CA ILE A 220 -16.47 21.05 -14.92
C ILE A 220 -16.51 21.81 -13.60
N GLY A 221 -16.77 21.12 -12.49
CA GLY A 221 -16.84 21.76 -11.17
C GLY A 221 -15.49 22.29 -10.67
N LYS A 222 -14.39 21.61 -11.01
CA LYS A 222 -13.02 22.03 -10.65
C LYS A 222 -12.59 23.27 -11.44
N GLU A 223 -12.96 23.33 -12.71
CA GLU A 223 -12.50 24.36 -13.65
C GLU A 223 -13.41 25.60 -13.68
N LEU A 224 -14.72 25.43 -13.49
CA LEU A 224 -15.73 26.48 -13.69
C LEU A 224 -16.54 26.80 -12.42
N GLY A 225 -16.28 26.10 -11.31
CA GLY A 225 -16.96 26.33 -10.04
C GLY A 225 -18.19 25.45 -9.82
N SER A 226 -18.80 25.60 -8.66
CA SER A 226 -19.94 24.81 -8.22
C SER A 226 -21.21 25.17 -8.99
N PHE A 227 -22.07 24.17 -9.25
CA PHE A 227 -23.31 24.37 -9.98
C PHE A 227 -24.43 23.45 -9.51
N LYS A 228 -25.66 23.95 -9.64
CA LYS A 228 -26.89 23.16 -9.48
C LYS A 228 -27.37 22.63 -10.82
N ASN A 229 -28.08 21.51 -10.78
CA ASN A 229 -28.58 20.81 -11.96
C ASN A 229 -30.09 20.96 -12.08
N GLU A 230 -30.59 21.18 -13.29
CA GLU A 230 -32.00 21.09 -13.64
C GLU A 230 -32.15 20.29 -14.93
N LEU A 231 -33.14 19.40 -15.00
CA LEU A 231 -33.36 18.52 -16.15
C LEU A 231 -34.74 18.78 -16.76
N GLN A 232 -34.79 18.85 -18.09
CA GLN A 232 -36.02 18.80 -18.87
C GLN A 232 -36.14 17.42 -19.50
N THR A 233 -37.09 16.62 -19.03
CA THR A 233 -37.32 15.24 -19.53
C THR A 233 -38.75 14.96 -19.98
N THR A 234 -39.59 16.00 -20.08
CA THR A 234 -41.00 15.84 -20.47
C THR A 234 -41.21 15.75 -21.98
N LYS A 235 -40.38 16.44 -22.77
CA LYS A 235 -40.47 16.47 -24.24
C LYS A 235 -39.09 16.68 -24.86
N GLU A 236 -38.94 16.26 -26.11
CA GLU A 236 -37.75 16.53 -26.89
C GLU A 236 -37.67 18.01 -27.34
N PRO A 237 -36.46 18.58 -27.41
CA PRO A 237 -35.18 17.99 -27.00
C PRO A 237 -35.08 17.86 -25.46
N TYR A 238 -34.57 16.72 -24.98
CA TYR A 238 -34.24 16.57 -23.57
C TYR A 238 -33.08 17.50 -23.22
N GLY A 239 -33.17 18.16 -22.07
CA GLY A 239 -32.25 19.23 -21.69
C GLY A 239 -31.59 19.00 -20.33
N TRP A 240 -30.36 19.47 -20.20
CA TRP A 240 -29.66 19.59 -18.92
C TRP A 240 -29.16 21.02 -18.73
N THR A 241 -29.68 21.70 -17.71
CA THR A 241 -29.26 23.05 -17.33
C THR A 241 -28.31 23.02 -16.13
N MET A 242 -27.15 23.67 -16.27
CA MET A 242 -26.16 23.89 -15.21
C MET A 242 -26.22 25.33 -14.69
N LYS A 243 -26.59 25.51 -13.41
CA LYS A 243 -26.70 26.82 -12.76
C LYS A 243 -25.50 27.06 -11.86
N PHE A 244 -24.49 27.76 -12.37
CA PHE A 244 -23.28 28.08 -11.63
C PHE A 244 -23.57 29.07 -10.50
N GLU A 245 -23.01 28.77 -9.33
CA GLU A 245 -23.22 29.52 -8.10
C GLU A 245 -22.16 30.61 -7.90
N ASP A 246 -20.94 30.33 -8.37
CA ASP A 246 -19.78 31.22 -8.29
C ASP A 246 -19.81 32.25 -9.44
N SER A 247 -19.32 33.47 -9.18
CA SER A 247 -19.12 34.46 -10.23
C SER A 247 -17.79 34.27 -10.95
N THR A 248 -17.75 34.66 -12.23
CA THR A 248 -16.55 34.61 -13.07
C THR A 248 -16.13 36.02 -13.48
N SER A 249 -14.82 36.25 -13.54
CA SER A 249 -14.24 37.47 -14.12
C SER A 249 -14.05 37.36 -15.64
N ASN A 250 -14.14 36.15 -16.21
CA ASN A 250 -13.89 35.92 -17.63
C ASN A 250 -15.02 35.12 -18.29
N SER A 251 -16.00 35.85 -18.81
CA SER A 251 -17.15 35.27 -19.52
C SER A 251 -16.75 34.53 -20.81
N ALA A 252 -15.70 34.97 -21.52
CA ALA A 252 -15.27 34.30 -22.75
C ALA A 252 -14.76 32.88 -22.50
N VAL A 253 -13.90 32.70 -21.48
CA VAL A 253 -13.38 31.38 -21.09
C VAL A 253 -14.49 30.47 -20.57
N MET A 254 -15.45 31.03 -19.82
CA MET A 254 -16.64 30.31 -19.35
C MET A 254 -17.46 29.75 -20.52
N GLU A 255 -17.77 30.59 -21.50
CA GLU A 255 -18.54 30.22 -22.70
C GLU A 255 -17.80 29.18 -23.55
N GLU A 256 -16.50 29.37 -23.78
CA GLU A 256 -15.68 28.47 -24.58
C GLU A 256 -15.61 27.07 -23.95
N LYS A 257 -15.26 26.99 -22.66
CA LYS A 257 -15.20 25.72 -21.93
C LYS A 257 -16.57 25.05 -21.85
N MET A 258 -17.64 25.80 -21.56
CA MET A 258 -18.98 25.22 -21.49
C MET A 258 -19.44 24.68 -22.84
N ARG A 259 -19.13 25.33 -23.96
CA ARG A 259 -19.43 24.79 -25.30
C ARG A 259 -18.69 23.48 -25.53
N ALA A 260 -17.38 23.45 -25.27
CA ALA A 260 -16.55 22.26 -25.40
C ALA A 260 -17.08 21.08 -24.55
N TYR A 261 -17.30 21.31 -23.26
CA TYR A 261 -17.82 20.29 -22.34
C TYR A 261 -19.21 19.82 -22.73
N SER A 262 -20.10 20.73 -23.13
CA SER A 262 -21.46 20.39 -23.53
C SER A 262 -21.50 19.46 -24.73
N CYS A 263 -20.60 19.65 -25.70
CA CYS A 263 -20.52 18.73 -26.85
C CYS A 263 -20.10 17.32 -26.45
N VAL A 264 -19.18 17.18 -25.49
CA VAL A 264 -18.83 15.86 -24.93
C VAL A 264 -20.00 15.26 -24.13
N LEU A 265 -20.69 16.06 -23.31
CA LEU A 265 -21.86 15.60 -22.55
C LEU A 265 -22.99 15.12 -23.48
N ILE A 266 -23.26 15.87 -24.55
CA ILE A 266 -24.25 15.50 -25.58
C ILE A 266 -23.78 14.22 -26.29
N ALA A 267 -22.52 14.12 -26.73
CA ALA A 267 -22.00 12.92 -27.39
C ALA A 267 -22.18 11.65 -26.55
N LEU A 268 -21.96 11.76 -25.23
CA LEU A 268 -21.90 10.62 -24.32
C LEU A 268 -23.21 10.38 -23.54
N THR A 269 -24.22 11.22 -23.74
CA THR A 269 -25.54 11.06 -23.12
C THR A 269 -26.61 10.81 -24.18
N GLY A 270 -27.08 9.57 -24.33
CA GLY A 270 -27.87 9.08 -25.47
C GLY A 270 -28.98 10.04 -25.93
N ASN A 271 -29.95 10.32 -25.07
CA ASN A 271 -31.10 11.16 -25.41
C ASN A 271 -30.93 12.67 -25.16
N LEU A 272 -29.75 13.13 -24.70
CA LEU A 272 -29.54 14.55 -24.39
C LEU A 272 -29.43 15.38 -25.67
N GLY A 273 -30.38 16.28 -25.91
CA GLY A 273 -30.42 17.10 -27.12
C GLY A 273 -29.92 18.53 -26.93
N GLN A 274 -29.84 19.00 -25.68
CA GLN A 274 -29.49 20.40 -25.36
C GLN A 274 -28.82 20.51 -23.98
N VAL A 275 -27.82 21.38 -23.89
CA VAL A 275 -27.24 21.81 -22.61
C VAL A 275 -27.38 23.32 -22.50
N ASP A 276 -27.84 23.77 -21.34
CA ASP A 276 -27.96 25.18 -20.98
C ASP A 276 -27.07 25.46 -19.77
N TRP A 277 -26.57 26.68 -19.66
CA TRP A 277 -25.88 27.13 -18.45
C TRP A 277 -26.22 28.56 -18.09
N THR A 278 -26.17 28.86 -16.80
CA THR A 278 -26.33 30.22 -16.27
C THR A 278 -25.23 30.52 -15.27
N TYR A 279 -24.70 31.75 -15.29
CA TYR A 279 -23.64 32.19 -14.39
C TYR A 279 -23.71 33.70 -14.18
N THR A 280 -22.93 34.20 -13.21
CA THR A 280 -22.80 35.63 -12.93
C THR A 280 -21.42 36.10 -13.38
N VAL A 281 -21.35 37.20 -14.12
CA VAL A 281 -20.09 37.88 -14.46
C VAL A 281 -19.98 39.17 -13.67
N GLU A 282 -18.80 39.41 -13.07
CA GLU A 282 -18.50 40.66 -12.39
C GLU A 282 -18.04 41.72 -13.41
N LEU A 283 -18.80 42.81 -13.54
CA LEU A 283 -18.49 43.94 -14.42
C LEU A 283 -18.27 45.20 -13.59
N GLU A 284 -17.63 46.22 -14.16
CA GLU A 284 -17.48 47.54 -13.51
C GLU A 284 -18.84 48.17 -13.13
N SER A 285 -19.90 47.87 -13.89
CA SER A 285 -21.27 48.32 -13.62
C SER A 285 -22.02 47.47 -12.58
N GLY A 286 -21.37 46.47 -11.97
CA GLY A 286 -21.97 45.50 -11.06
C GLY A 286 -22.22 44.12 -11.71
N PRO A 287 -22.62 43.12 -10.90
CA PRO A 287 -22.79 41.74 -11.34
C PRO A 287 -23.94 41.59 -12.35
N ALA A 288 -23.68 40.89 -13.45
CA ALA A 288 -24.67 40.61 -14.48
C ALA A 288 -24.87 39.10 -14.66
N LYS A 289 -26.12 38.65 -14.75
CA LYS A 289 -26.43 37.26 -15.10
C LYS A 289 -26.28 37.04 -16.60
N ARG A 290 -25.67 35.92 -16.95
CA ARG A 290 -25.52 35.44 -18.33
C ARG A 290 -26.08 34.03 -18.44
N CYS A 291 -26.51 33.69 -19.64
CA CYS A 291 -26.90 32.34 -20.00
C CYS A 291 -26.30 31.97 -21.35
N GLY A 292 -26.04 30.68 -21.52
CA GLY A 292 -25.65 30.08 -22.78
C GLY A 292 -26.39 28.77 -23.00
N THR A 293 -26.45 28.37 -24.26
CA THR A 293 -27.14 27.17 -24.73
C THR A 293 -26.34 26.59 -25.89
N ILE A 294 -26.31 25.27 -25.97
CA ILE A 294 -25.88 24.57 -27.19
C ILE A 294 -26.72 23.31 -27.40
N THR A 295 -27.08 23.09 -28.66
CA THR A 295 -27.88 21.94 -29.10
C THR A 295 -27.00 20.87 -29.73
N GLU A 296 -27.54 19.64 -29.83
CA GLU A 296 -26.90 18.54 -30.56
C GLU A 296 -26.53 18.92 -31.99
N LYS A 297 -27.39 19.68 -32.67
CA LYS A 297 -27.16 20.16 -34.03
C LYS A 297 -25.96 21.10 -34.10
N GLU A 298 -25.87 22.06 -33.18
CA GLU A 298 -24.75 23.00 -33.14
C GLU A 298 -23.44 22.29 -32.79
N CYS A 299 -23.46 21.35 -31.83
CA CYS A 299 -22.29 20.53 -31.54
C CYS A 299 -21.84 19.68 -32.73
N SER A 300 -22.79 19.13 -33.50
CA SER A 300 -22.46 18.37 -34.71
C SER A 300 -21.84 19.25 -35.80
N GLN A 301 -22.30 20.49 -35.93
CA GLN A 301 -21.69 21.47 -36.84
C GLN A 301 -20.28 21.85 -36.39
N TYR A 302 -20.10 22.09 -35.10
CA TYR A 302 -18.81 22.44 -34.52
C TYR A 302 -17.78 21.31 -34.65
N ALA A 303 -18.20 20.06 -34.40
CA ALA A 303 -17.33 18.89 -34.51
C ALA A 303 -17.15 18.38 -35.97
N GLY A 304 -17.90 18.90 -36.94
CA GLY A 304 -17.83 18.48 -38.35
C GLY A 304 -18.42 17.09 -38.65
N ALA A 305 -19.07 16.45 -37.67
CA ALA A 305 -19.70 15.14 -37.78
C ALA A 305 -20.86 15.02 -36.78
N PRO A 306 -21.80 14.08 -36.94
CA PRO A 306 -22.86 13.85 -35.95
C PRO A 306 -22.27 13.65 -34.55
N VAL A 307 -22.55 14.55 -33.60
CA VAL A 307 -21.85 14.60 -32.31
C VAL A 307 -22.00 13.28 -31.52
N LYS A 308 -23.13 12.59 -31.65
CA LYS A 308 -23.40 11.30 -31.01
C LYS A 308 -22.48 10.18 -31.48
N SER A 309 -22.00 10.23 -32.73
CA SER A 309 -21.09 9.22 -33.28
C SER A 309 -19.73 9.20 -32.58
N PHE A 310 -19.37 10.31 -31.90
CA PHE A 310 -18.14 10.33 -31.12
C PHE A 310 -18.21 9.40 -29.89
N GLY A 311 -19.42 9.06 -29.45
CA GLY A 311 -19.66 8.09 -28.38
C GLY A 311 -19.53 6.63 -28.80
N ASP A 312 -19.21 6.29 -30.05
CA ASP A 312 -19.21 4.91 -30.55
C ASP A 312 -17.98 4.10 -30.09
N SER A 313 -16.83 4.75 -29.92
CA SER A 313 -15.57 4.11 -29.49
C SER A 313 -14.71 5.05 -28.64
N PRO A 314 -13.79 4.55 -27.80
CA PRO A 314 -12.86 5.39 -27.04
C PRO A 314 -12.01 6.31 -27.93
N GLU A 315 -11.64 5.85 -29.13
CA GLU A 315 -10.85 6.61 -30.10
C GLU A 315 -11.64 7.80 -30.64
N LYS A 316 -12.93 7.59 -30.88
CA LYS A 316 -13.85 8.64 -31.27
C LYS A 316 -14.07 9.64 -30.13
N VAL A 317 -14.11 9.20 -28.88
CA VAL A 317 -14.12 10.13 -27.74
C VAL A 317 -12.82 10.95 -27.70
N GLN A 318 -11.66 10.32 -27.91
CA GLN A 318 -10.38 11.03 -27.99
C GLN A 318 -10.38 12.08 -29.10
N GLU A 319 -10.85 11.72 -30.30
CA GLU A 319 -10.97 12.65 -31.43
C GLU A 319 -11.84 13.86 -31.08
N LEU A 320 -12.96 13.65 -30.38
CA LEU A 320 -13.80 14.75 -29.91
C LEU A 320 -13.08 15.62 -28.89
N LEU A 321 -12.37 15.04 -27.91
CA LEU A 321 -11.62 15.80 -26.92
C LEU A 321 -10.55 16.68 -27.60
N ASP A 322 -9.82 16.13 -28.58
CA ASP A 322 -8.81 16.86 -29.34
C ASP A 322 -9.44 18.03 -30.12
N LEU A 323 -10.57 17.82 -30.79
CA LEU A 323 -11.33 18.86 -31.49
C LEU A 323 -11.86 19.95 -30.55
N MET A 324 -12.24 19.58 -29.33
CA MET A 324 -12.73 20.49 -28.30
C MET A 324 -11.61 21.18 -27.51
N GLY A 325 -10.33 20.82 -27.74
CA GLY A 325 -9.20 21.34 -26.97
C GLY A 325 -9.21 20.92 -25.49
N ILE A 326 -9.81 19.77 -25.18
CA ILE A 326 -9.90 19.23 -23.81
C ILE A 326 -8.77 18.21 -23.62
N GLY A 327 -7.76 18.57 -22.82
CA GLY A 327 -6.65 17.69 -22.43
C GLY A 327 -6.69 17.29 -20.96
N GLU A 328 -5.83 16.33 -20.58
CA GLU A 328 -5.51 16.01 -19.18
C GLU A 328 -4.55 17.00 -18.52
#